data_AF-F8FD71-F1
#
_entry.id   AF-F8FD71-F1
#
_cell.length_a   1.000
_cell.length_b   1.000
_cell.length_c   1.000
_cell.angle_alpha   90.00
_cell.angle_beta   90.00
_cell.angle_gamma   90.00
#
_symmetry.space_group_name_H-M   'P 1'
#
loop_
_entity.id
_entity.type
_entity.pdbx_description
1 polymer ?
#
loop_
_entity_poly.entity_id
_entity_poly.type
_entity_poly.pdbx_seq_one_letter_code
_entity_poly.pdbx_strand_id
1 'polypeptide(L)'
;MCRGIIFLIRTIWSPTSHPEAVEAKELEEGMDRIHKRLQAFAEQGIRSLLIKDFVKSRKHEWEDACYIPDLTDRNQVERVVGNFVSRQGEELNGGVVFREFAPLEHAAVHPKSGMPLSNEYRLFFLHHRLLTAAAYWDELEYSGQELPDLKRFTEAAGRIASPFFTMDIAKTTAGDWLVIEIGDGGVSGLPAHCVADDFYRKLKARL
;
A
#
# COMPACT_ATOMS: atom_id res chain seq x y z
N MET A 1 -1.15 1.59 20.17
CA MET A 1 -2.40 0.90 19.75
C MET A 1 -2.41 0.96 18.23
N CYS A 2 -1.86 -0.05 17.54
CA CYS A 2 -1.74 -0.02 16.08
C CYS A 2 -3.14 -0.03 15.45
N ARG A 3 -3.43 0.94 14.60
CA ARG A 3 -4.62 1.00 13.75
C ARG A 3 -4.25 0.53 12.34
N GLY A 4 -5.17 -0.17 11.67
CA GLY A 4 -5.00 -0.82 10.38
C GLY A 4 -4.18 0.05 9.43
N ILE A 5 -2.99 -0.44 9.12
CA ILE A 5 -2.12 0.09 8.08
C ILE A 5 -2.79 -0.27 6.76
N ILE A 6 -2.89 0.59 5.74
CA ILE A 6 -2.37 0.37 4.39
C ILE A 6 -2.59 1.68 3.57
N PHE A 7 -1.64 1.90 2.66
CA PHE A 7 -1.50 2.97 1.68
C PHE A 7 -2.74 3.22 0.83
N LEU A 8 -2.90 4.41 0.24
CA LEU A 8 -3.87 4.70 -0.81
C LEU A 8 -3.16 4.82 -2.16
N ILE A 9 -3.69 4.23 -3.23
CA ILE A 9 -3.20 4.48 -4.60
C ILE A 9 -4.23 5.32 -5.35
N ARG A 10 -4.01 6.65 -5.36
CA ARG A 10 -4.71 7.55 -6.31
C ARG A 10 -4.10 7.51 -7.70
N THR A 11 -2.80 7.17 -7.80
CA THR A 11 -2.04 7.24 -9.04
C THR A 11 -1.24 5.96 -9.25
N ILE A 12 -1.56 5.25 -10.32
CA ILE A 12 -0.91 4.00 -10.71
C ILE A 12 0.54 4.29 -11.13
N TRP A 13 1.46 3.45 -10.66
CA TRP A 13 2.91 3.63 -10.71
C TRP A 13 3.43 3.94 -12.11
N SER A 14 4.14 5.07 -12.24
CA SER A 14 5.05 5.41 -13.33
C SER A 14 6.32 5.96 -12.68
N PRO A 15 7.51 5.45 -13.00
CA PRO A 15 8.74 5.80 -12.26
C PRO A 15 9.16 7.27 -12.30
N THR A 16 8.57 8.11 -13.17
CA THR A 16 9.23 9.39 -13.56
C THR A 16 8.49 10.69 -13.27
N SER A 17 7.30 10.70 -12.65
CA SER A 17 6.59 11.97 -12.44
C SER A 17 5.43 11.92 -11.44
N HIS A 18 5.66 11.45 -10.21
CA HIS A 18 4.63 11.52 -9.16
C HIS A 18 5.03 12.51 -8.06
N PRO A 19 4.15 13.46 -7.68
CA PRO A 19 4.44 14.45 -6.63
C PRO A 19 4.71 13.80 -5.27
N GLU A 20 4.23 12.57 -5.11
CA GLU A 20 4.30 11.71 -3.92
C GLU A 20 5.67 11.05 -3.72
N ALA A 21 6.49 10.94 -4.78
CA ALA A 21 7.81 10.29 -4.74
C ALA A 21 8.95 11.32 -4.60
N VAL A 22 9.95 10.97 -3.82
CA VAL A 22 11.18 11.75 -3.59
C VAL A 22 12.36 10.81 -3.79
N GLU A 23 13.12 11.02 -4.86
CA GLU A 23 14.31 10.20 -5.16
C GLU A 23 15.39 10.37 -4.07
N ALA A 24 16.23 9.36 -3.87
CA ALA A 24 17.28 9.39 -2.85
C ALA A 24 18.20 10.62 -2.96
N LYS A 25 18.56 11.02 -4.19
CA LYS A 25 19.34 12.24 -4.45
C LYS A 25 18.66 13.52 -3.95
N GLU A 26 17.32 13.57 -3.96
CA GLU A 26 16.56 14.72 -3.48
C GLU A 26 16.44 14.74 -1.96
N LEU A 27 16.59 13.57 -1.31
CA LEU A 27 16.65 13.47 0.15
C LEU A 27 17.94 14.07 0.70
N GLU A 28 19.04 13.95 -0.06
CA GLU A 28 20.34 14.54 0.28
C GLU A 28 20.33 16.07 0.23
N GLU A 29 19.40 16.68 -0.54
CA GLU A 29 19.23 18.13 -0.60
C GLU A 29 18.58 18.72 0.66
N GLY A 30 18.12 17.86 1.58
CA GLY A 30 17.66 18.25 2.90
C GLY A 30 16.13 18.31 3.05
N MET A 31 15.72 18.47 4.30
CA MET A 31 14.35 18.27 4.75
C MET A 31 13.37 19.36 4.27
N ASP A 32 13.86 20.57 3.95
CA ASP A 32 13.02 21.66 3.45
C ASP A 32 12.33 21.33 2.13
N ARG A 33 13.00 20.56 1.25
CA ARG A 33 12.39 20.10 -0.02
C ARG A 33 11.26 19.11 0.24
N ILE A 34 11.43 18.24 1.24
CA ILE A 34 10.41 17.29 1.67
C ILE A 34 9.21 18.04 2.23
N HIS A 35 9.43 18.99 3.16
CA HIS A 35 8.35 19.83 3.70
C HIS A 35 7.58 20.56 2.61
N LYS A 36 8.25 21.14 1.62
CA LYS A 36 7.59 21.81 0.49
C LYS A 36 6.71 20.86 -0.33
N ARG A 37 7.11 19.60 -0.52
CA ARG A 37 6.27 18.59 -1.17
C ARG A 37 5.09 18.18 -0.31
N LEU A 38 5.31 17.97 0.98
CA LEU A 38 4.26 17.60 1.93
C LEU A 38 3.21 18.71 2.10
N GLN A 39 3.60 19.97 1.91
CA GLN A 39 2.67 21.10 1.90
C GLN A 39 1.57 20.94 0.84
N ALA A 40 1.86 20.38 -0.34
CA ALA A 40 0.86 20.15 -1.37
C ALA A 40 -0.22 19.14 -0.94
N PHE A 41 0.11 18.19 -0.05
CA PHE A 41 -0.88 17.30 0.57
C PHE A 41 -1.72 18.06 1.60
N ALA A 42 -1.07 18.87 2.45
CA ALA A 42 -1.75 19.67 3.46
C ALA A 42 -2.76 20.66 2.84
N GLU A 43 -2.41 21.28 1.71
CA GLU A 43 -3.28 22.18 0.94
C GLU A 43 -4.50 21.47 0.34
N GLN A 44 -4.42 20.16 0.12
CA GLN A 44 -5.54 19.31 -0.29
C GLN A 44 -6.38 18.80 0.91
N GLY A 45 -6.07 19.26 2.13
CA GLY A 45 -6.75 18.84 3.36
C GLY A 45 -6.26 17.50 3.92
N ILE A 46 -5.21 16.91 3.34
CA ILE A 46 -4.62 15.66 3.83
C ILE A 46 -3.76 15.97 5.05
N ARG A 47 -4.02 15.26 6.16
CA ARG A 47 -3.36 15.52 7.45
C ARG A 47 -2.33 14.48 7.83
N SER A 48 -2.56 13.23 7.45
CA SER A 48 -1.72 12.12 7.85
C SER A 48 -1.27 11.31 6.64
N LEU A 49 -0.01 10.88 6.69
CA LEU A 49 0.64 10.14 5.61
C LEU A 49 1.33 8.89 6.12
N LEU A 50 1.58 7.97 5.19
CA LEU A 50 2.49 6.84 5.34
C LEU A 50 3.73 7.07 4.48
N ILE A 51 4.87 6.57 4.97
CA ILE A 51 6.13 6.52 4.23
C ILE A 51 6.53 5.07 3.91
N LYS A 52 6.97 4.86 2.67
CA LYS A 52 7.66 3.65 2.20
C LYS A 52 8.78 4.02 1.24
N ASP A 53 9.66 3.09 0.92
CA ASP A 53 10.54 3.22 -0.25
C ASP A 53 9.82 2.68 -1.48
N PHE A 54 10.49 2.56 -2.62
CA PHE A 54 9.81 2.14 -3.86
C PHE A 54 9.31 0.69 -3.80
N VAL A 55 9.79 -0.11 -2.85
CA VAL A 55 9.50 -1.53 -2.68
C VAL A 55 8.91 -1.80 -1.28
N LYS A 56 9.68 -1.51 -0.23
CA LYS A 56 9.52 -1.90 1.17
C LYS A 56 8.98 -0.76 2.04
N SER A 57 8.29 -1.13 3.12
CA SER A 57 7.90 -0.21 4.19
C SER A 57 8.43 -0.69 5.55
N ARG A 58 8.34 0.16 6.58
CA ARG A 58 8.69 -0.19 7.97
C ARG A 58 7.46 -0.31 8.86
N LYS A 59 6.46 -1.06 8.38
CA LYS A 59 5.17 -1.25 9.06
C LYS A 59 5.27 -1.77 10.51
N HIS A 60 6.33 -2.50 10.83
CA HIS A 60 6.60 -3.00 12.19
C HIS A 60 7.08 -1.91 13.16
N GLU A 61 7.50 -0.75 12.63
CA GLU A 61 8.03 0.40 13.37
C GLU A 61 7.09 1.61 13.19
N TRP A 62 5.79 1.37 13.34
CA TRP A 62 4.69 2.24 12.91
C TRP A 62 4.88 3.72 13.25
N GLU A 63 4.94 4.03 14.55
CA GLU A 63 4.99 5.40 15.07
C GLU A 63 6.35 6.06 14.82
N ASP A 64 7.38 5.27 14.55
CA ASP A 64 8.75 5.75 14.49
C ASP A 64 9.27 5.98 13.08
N ALA A 65 8.83 5.18 12.12
CA ALA A 65 9.40 5.15 10.78
C ALA A 65 8.37 4.83 9.69
N CYS A 66 7.05 4.89 9.96
CA CYS A 66 6.06 4.54 8.93
C CYS A 66 4.89 5.51 8.85
N TYR A 67 4.39 6.00 9.99
CA TYR A 67 3.19 6.84 10.05
C TYR A 67 3.51 8.26 10.51
N ILE A 68 3.01 9.23 9.75
CA ILE A 68 3.07 10.65 10.04
C ILE A 68 1.64 11.11 10.38
N PRO A 69 1.26 11.21 11.67
CA PRO A 69 -0.11 11.59 12.04
C PRO A 69 -0.50 13.02 11.72
N ASP A 70 0.46 13.97 11.68
CA ASP A 70 0.17 15.36 11.37
C ASP A 70 1.28 16.02 10.53
N LEU A 71 0.98 16.38 9.28
CA LEU A 71 1.90 17.08 8.38
C LEU A 71 2.28 18.50 8.81
N THR A 72 1.54 19.11 9.75
CA THR A 72 1.89 20.42 10.32
C THR A 72 2.87 20.33 11.47
N ASP A 73 3.05 19.16 12.07
CA ASP A 73 4.11 18.92 13.05
C ASP A 73 5.41 18.61 12.31
N ARG A 74 6.17 19.68 11.99
CA ARG A 74 7.44 19.54 11.27
C ARG A 74 8.38 18.58 12.02
N ASN A 75 8.55 18.72 13.33
CA ASN A 75 9.47 17.87 14.10
C ASN A 75 9.12 16.37 13.98
N GLN A 76 7.83 16.05 14.00
CA GLN A 76 7.37 14.68 13.82
C GLN A 76 7.63 14.16 12.40
N VAL A 77 7.37 14.97 11.38
CA VAL A 77 7.71 14.66 9.98
C VAL A 77 9.20 14.34 9.87
N GLU A 78 10.07 15.23 10.35
CA GLU A 78 11.53 15.06 10.23
C GLU A 78 12.01 13.80 10.95
N ARG A 79 11.47 13.54 12.15
CA ARG A 79 11.78 12.35 12.93
C ARG A 79 11.39 11.07 12.17
N VAL A 80 10.16 10.99 11.68
CA VAL A 80 9.66 9.77 11.01
C VAL A 80 10.37 9.54 9.68
N VAL A 81 10.54 10.59 8.87
CA VAL A 81 11.26 10.51 7.58
C VAL A 81 12.73 10.16 7.82
N GLY A 82 13.40 10.86 8.74
CA GLY A 82 14.80 10.63 9.06
C GLY A 82 15.04 9.21 9.60
N ASN A 83 14.18 8.73 10.51
CA ASN A 83 14.23 7.36 10.99
C ASN A 83 14.01 6.35 9.85
N PHE A 84 13.04 6.57 8.97
CA PHE A 84 12.79 5.67 7.85
C PHE A 84 14.03 5.56 6.95
N VAL A 85 14.55 6.69 6.49
CA VAL A 85 15.72 6.75 5.59
C VAL A 85 16.96 6.16 6.26
N SER A 86 17.26 6.57 7.49
CA SER A 86 18.41 6.07 8.27
C SER A 86 18.34 4.55 8.45
N ARG A 87 17.16 4.02 8.80
CA ARG A 87 17.01 2.59 9.03
C ARG A 87 17.05 1.79 7.72
N GLN A 88 16.54 2.32 6.61
CA GLN A 88 16.73 1.70 5.28
C GLN A 88 18.22 1.64 4.91
N GLY A 89 18.98 2.69 5.20
CA GLY A 89 20.43 2.74 4.97
C GLY A 89 20.78 2.42 3.51
N GLU A 90 21.77 1.55 3.32
CA GLU A 90 22.22 1.10 2.00
C GLU A 90 21.15 0.29 1.24
N GLU A 91 20.11 -0.20 1.91
CA GLU A 91 19.01 -0.92 1.27
C GLU A 91 17.83 -0.03 0.83
N LEU A 92 17.97 1.30 0.89
CA LEU A 92 16.96 2.23 0.38
C LEU A 92 16.78 2.03 -1.12
N ASN A 93 15.58 1.61 -1.53
CA ASN A 93 15.29 1.37 -2.94
C ASN A 93 14.72 2.62 -3.62
N GLY A 94 15.55 3.27 -4.46
CA GLY A 94 15.19 4.42 -5.29
C GLY A 94 15.04 5.73 -4.51
N GLY A 95 14.08 5.77 -3.59
CA GLY A 95 13.75 6.94 -2.80
C GLY A 95 12.62 6.64 -1.81
N VAL A 96 11.87 7.66 -1.42
CA VAL A 96 10.69 7.51 -0.55
C VAL A 96 9.42 7.91 -1.27
N VAL A 97 8.31 7.31 -0.89
CA VAL A 97 6.96 7.62 -1.35
C VAL A 97 6.10 7.94 -0.15
N PHE A 98 5.42 9.08 -0.22
CA PHE A 98 4.45 9.52 0.78
C PHE A 98 3.03 9.25 0.28
N ARG A 99 2.18 8.65 1.10
CA ARG A 99 0.82 8.32 0.70
C ARG A 99 -0.19 8.73 1.74
N GLU A 100 -1.34 9.19 1.30
CA GLU A 100 -2.49 9.48 2.16
C GLU A 100 -2.79 8.27 3.05
N PHE A 101 -2.88 8.51 4.37
CA PHE A 101 -3.33 7.49 5.29
C PHE A 101 -4.86 7.37 5.21
N ALA A 102 -5.36 6.18 4.89
CA ALA A 102 -6.78 5.87 4.88
C ALA A 102 -7.15 5.03 6.12
N PRO A 103 -8.19 5.42 6.88
CA PRO A 103 -8.65 4.62 8.02
C PRO A 103 -9.37 3.36 7.52
N LEU A 104 -8.75 2.20 7.70
CA LEU A 104 -9.33 0.91 7.33
C LEU A 104 -10.22 0.33 8.44
N GLU A 105 -11.25 -0.42 8.05
CA GLU A 105 -12.07 -1.20 8.96
C GLU A 105 -11.20 -2.25 9.64
N HIS A 106 -11.21 -2.29 10.97
CA HIS A 106 -10.52 -3.33 11.73
C HIS A 106 -11.45 -4.54 11.86
N ALA A 107 -11.13 -5.62 11.15
CA ALA A 107 -11.88 -6.87 11.21
C ALA A 107 -11.47 -7.73 12.41
N ALA A 108 -10.16 -7.82 12.69
CA ALA A 108 -9.65 -8.52 13.88
C ALA A 108 -8.25 -8.03 14.28
N VAL A 109 -7.60 -8.77 15.19
CA VAL A 109 -6.22 -8.56 15.61
C VAL A 109 -5.43 -9.82 15.30
N HIS A 110 -4.28 -9.67 14.64
CA HIS A 110 -3.40 -10.78 14.29
C HIS A 110 -2.90 -11.48 15.56
N PRO A 111 -3.07 -12.80 15.70
CA PRO A 111 -2.86 -13.50 16.97
C PRO A 111 -1.41 -13.47 17.45
N LYS A 112 -0.43 -13.46 16.52
CA LYS A 112 1.01 -13.39 16.87
C LYS A 112 1.56 -11.98 17.04
N SER A 113 1.28 -11.07 16.10
CA SER A 113 1.91 -9.75 16.05
C SER A 113 1.12 -8.65 16.77
N GLY A 114 -0.14 -8.90 17.14
CA GLY A 114 -1.03 -7.87 17.69
C GLY A 114 -1.42 -6.78 16.68
N MET A 115 -1.08 -6.96 15.40
CA MET A 115 -1.39 -6.00 14.34
C MET A 115 -2.89 -6.06 13.99
N PRO A 116 -3.57 -4.92 13.84
CA PRO A 116 -4.94 -4.90 13.31
C PRO A 116 -4.98 -5.51 11.91
N LEU A 117 -5.97 -6.37 11.66
CA LEU A 117 -6.24 -6.97 10.37
C LEU A 117 -7.41 -6.24 9.73
N SER A 118 -7.20 -5.75 8.52
CA SER A 118 -8.22 -5.12 7.69
C SER A 118 -9.00 -6.17 6.89
N ASN A 119 -10.26 -5.88 6.57
CA ASN A 119 -10.96 -6.64 5.55
C ASN A 119 -10.31 -6.32 4.19
N GLU A 120 -9.53 -7.27 3.68
CA GLU A 120 -8.62 -7.06 2.57
C GLU A 120 -8.66 -8.23 1.59
N TYR A 121 -8.68 -7.92 0.30
CA TYR A 121 -8.59 -8.89 -0.78
C TYR A 121 -7.42 -8.55 -1.69
N ARG A 122 -6.67 -9.59 -2.09
CA ARG A 122 -5.66 -9.52 -3.13
C ARG A 122 -6.26 -9.95 -4.47
N LEU A 123 -6.19 -9.07 -5.44
CA LEU A 123 -6.64 -9.31 -6.80
C LEU A 123 -5.43 -9.52 -7.71
N PHE A 124 -5.29 -10.70 -8.32
CA PHE A 124 -4.28 -10.97 -9.34
C PHE A 124 -4.83 -10.62 -10.72
N PHE A 125 -4.03 -9.94 -11.53
CA PHE A 125 -4.36 -9.57 -12.91
C PHE A 125 -3.30 -10.09 -13.88
N LEU A 126 -3.73 -10.63 -15.01
CA LEU A 126 -2.87 -10.94 -16.15
C LEU A 126 -3.48 -10.33 -17.43
N HIS A 127 -2.67 -9.59 -18.18
CA HIS A 127 -3.08 -8.78 -19.32
C HIS A 127 -4.31 -7.93 -18.99
N HIS A 128 -4.25 -7.27 -17.83
CA HIS A 128 -5.28 -6.36 -17.30
C HIS A 128 -6.65 -7.02 -17.06
N ARG A 129 -6.72 -8.36 -17.10
CA ARG A 129 -7.92 -9.13 -16.77
C ARG A 129 -7.76 -9.81 -15.42
N LEU A 130 -8.78 -9.70 -14.58
CA LEU A 130 -8.81 -10.34 -13.27
C LEU A 130 -8.64 -11.86 -13.43
N LEU A 131 -7.65 -12.41 -12.74
CA LEU A 131 -7.30 -13.83 -12.72
C LEU A 131 -7.93 -14.53 -11.51
N THR A 132 -7.66 -13.98 -10.32
CA THR A 132 -8.12 -14.50 -9.03
C THR A 132 -8.32 -13.33 -8.06
N ALA A 133 -9.39 -13.38 -7.27
CA ALA A 133 -9.58 -12.55 -6.09
C ALA A 133 -9.49 -13.47 -4.87
N ALA A 134 -8.61 -13.15 -3.93
CA ALA A 134 -8.37 -13.95 -2.74
C ALA A 134 -8.50 -13.08 -1.50
N ALA A 135 -9.12 -13.60 -0.44
CA ALA A 135 -8.99 -13.02 0.88
C ALA A 135 -7.50 -12.93 1.24
N TYR A 136 -7.04 -11.82 1.81
CA TYR A 136 -5.61 -11.62 1.99
C TYR A 136 -5.07 -12.32 3.25
N TRP A 137 -5.79 -12.16 4.36
CA TRP A 137 -5.37 -12.67 5.67
C TRP A 137 -5.82 -14.12 5.88
N ASP A 138 -4.88 -15.05 6.09
CA ASP A 138 -5.19 -16.43 6.48
C ASP A 138 -5.80 -16.50 7.89
N GLU A 139 -5.50 -15.51 8.74
CA GLU A 139 -5.96 -15.41 10.13
C GLU A 139 -7.36 -14.80 10.30
N LEU A 140 -7.98 -14.31 9.22
CA LEU A 140 -9.34 -13.77 9.25
C LEU A 140 -10.34 -14.77 8.68
N GLU A 141 -11.45 -14.94 9.38
CA GLU A 141 -12.60 -15.62 8.83
C GLU A 141 -13.45 -14.62 8.03
N TYR A 142 -13.44 -14.77 6.70
CA TYR A 142 -14.25 -13.95 5.78
C TYR A 142 -15.66 -14.52 5.59
N SER A 143 -16.08 -15.51 6.39
CA SER A 143 -17.37 -16.18 6.22
C SER A 143 -18.53 -15.18 6.37
N GLY A 144 -19.36 -15.08 5.34
CA GLY A 144 -20.47 -14.12 5.28
C GLY A 144 -20.10 -12.72 4.77
N GLN A 145 -18.83 -12.43 4.46
CA GLN A 145 -18.45 -11.22 3.73
C GLN A 145 -18.48 -11.47 2.21
N GLU A 146 -19.39 -10.77 1.52
CA GLU A 146 -19.38 -10.74 0.06
C GLU A 146 -18.20 -9.89 -0.44
N LEU A 147 -17.53 -10.41 -1.48
CA LEU A 147 -16.59 -9.63 -2.28
C LEU A 147 -17.28 -8.33 -2.74
N PRO A 148 -16.62 -7.17 -2.67
CA PRO A 148 -17.20 -5.95 -3.20
C PRO A 148 -17.39 -6.05 -4.72
N ASP A 149 -18.23 -5.19 -5.29
CA ASP A 149 -18.25 -5.00 -6.74
C ASP A 149 -16.86 -4.61 -7.24
N LEU A 150 -16.27 -5.49 -8.05
CA LEU A 150 -14.91 -5.34 -8.55
C LEU A 150 -14.81 -4.49 -9.82
N LYS A 151 -15.94 -4.05 -10.38
CA LYS A 151 -15.98 -3.36 -11.68
C LYS A 151 -14.97 -2.20 -11.76
N ARG A 152 -15.00 -1.27 -10.80
CA ARG A 152 -14.09 -0.12 -10.79
C ARG A 152 -12.60 -0.51 -10.67
N PHE A 153 -12.30 -1.62 -9.99
CA PHE A 153 -10.93 -2.12 -9.85
C PHE A 153 -10.44 -2.76 -11.15
N THR A 154 -11.32 -3.51 -11.82
CA THR A 154 -11.04 -4.06 -13.15
C THR A 154 -10.94 -2.97 -14.23
N GLU A 155 -11.68 -1.88 -14.12
CA GLU A 155 -11.53 -0.71 -15.01
C GLU A 155 -10.21 0.03 -14.75
N ALA A 156 -9.84 0.20 -13.47
CA ALA A 156 -8.57 0.82 -13.09
C ALA A 156 -7.36 -0.02 -13.50
N ALA A 157 -7.49 -1.34 -13.57
CA ALA A 157 -6.45 -2.26 -14.01
C ALA A 157 -5.85 -1.86 -15.36
N GLY A 158 -6.66 -1.37 -16.31
CA GLY A 158 -6.20 -0.97 -17.65
C GLY A 158 -5.21 0.21 -17.68
N ARG A 159 -5.00 0.91 -16.55
CA ARG A 159 -4.02 2.00 -16.42
C ARG A 159 -2.65 1.51 -15.89
N ILE A 160 -2.54 0.24 -15.49
CA ILE A 160 -1.32 -0.35 -14.93
C ILE A 160 -0.42 -0.79 -16.08
N ALA A 161 0.83 -0.31 -16.09
CA ALA A 161 1.77 -0.61 -17.17
C ALA A 161 2.16 -2.10 -17.20
N SER A 162 2.32 -2.74 -16.04
CA SER A 162 2.66 -4.15 -15.95
C SER A 162 1.51 -5.04 -16.46
N PRO A 163 1.79 -6.07 -17.29
CA PRO A 163 0.78 -7.04 -17.69
C PRO A 163 0.46 -8.04 -16.57
N PHE A 164 1.34 -8.25 -15.59
CA PHE A 164 1.12 -9.20 -14.49
C PHE A 164 1.38 -8.52 -13.15
N PHE A 165 0.32 -8.32 -12.37
CA PHE A 165 0.37 -7.54 -11.14
C PHE A 165 -0.70 -7.98 -10.14
N THR A 166 -0.52 -7.55 -8.90
CA THR A 166 -1.51 -7.64 -7.84
C THR A 166 -2.09 -6.27 -7.52
N MET A 167 -3.34 -6.25 -7.09
CA MET A 167 -4.03 -5.10 -6.55
C MET A 167 -4.68 -5.52 -5.24
N ASP A 168 -4.13 -5.04 -4.13
CA ASP A 168 -4.72 -5.27 -2.83
C ASP A 168 -5.77 -4.19 -2.58
N ILE A 169 -6.96 -4.60 -2.18
CA ILE A 169 -8.08 -3.73 -1.88
C ILE A 169 -8.51 -3.95 -0.43
N ALA A 170 -8.85 -2.87 0.28
CA ALA A 170 -9.36 -2.98 1.64
C ALA A 170 -10.55 -2.07 1.89
N LYS A 171 -11.38 -2.47 2.85
CA LYS A 171 -12.55 -1.73 3.29
C LYS A 171 -12.18 -0.67 4.32
N THR A 172 -12.69 0.53 4.13
CA THR A 172 -12.52 1.67 5.06
C THR A 172 -13.52 1.61 6.21
N THR A 173 -13.25 2.38 7.26
CA THR A 173 -14.23 2.59 8.35
C THR A 173 -15.53 3.26 7.90
N ALA A 174 -15.52 3.94 6.75
CA ALA A 174 -16.72 4.52 6.12
C ALA A 174 -17.51 3.49 5.28
N GLY A 175 -16.97 2.30 5.07
CA GLY A 175 -17.60 1.21 4.31
C GLY A 175 -17.17 1.14 2.84
N ASP A 176 -16.49 2.16 2.32
CA ASP A 176 -15.94 2.16 0.96
C ASP A 176 -14.74 1.23 0.83
N TRP A 177 -14.52 0.68 -0.36
CA TRP A 177 -13.30 -0.06 -0.68
C TRP A 177 -12.28 0.82 -1.39
N LEU A 178 -10.99 0.62 -1.15
CA LEU A 178 -9.92 1.40 -1.78
C LEU A 178 -8.82 0.46 -2.27
N VAL A 179 -8.13 0.87 -3.35
CA VAL A 179 -6.86 0.21 -3.72
C VAL A 179 -5.81 0.67 -2.75
N ILE A 180 -5.21 -0.30 -2.09
CA ILE A 180 -4.26 -0.05 -1.04
C ILE A 180 -2.83 -0.42 -1.42
N GLU A 181 -2.63 -1.42 -2.27
CA GLU A 181 -1.31 -1.75 -2.79
C GLU A 181 -1.40 -2.24 -4.25
N ILE A 182 -0.40 -1.89 -5.05
CA ILE A 182 -0.14 -2.51 -6.35
C ILE A 182 1.23 -3.16 -6.24
N GLY A 183 1.31 -4.45 -6.54
CA GLY A 183 2.55 -5.22 -6.53
C GLY A 183 2.84 -5.87 -7.87
N ASP A 184 4.11 -6.18 -8.13
CA ASP A 184 4.48 -7.01 -9.27
C ASP A 184 4.00 -8.46 -9.03
N GLY A 185 3.36 -9.06 -10.03
CA GLY A 185 2.76 -10.38 -9.88
C GLY A 185 3.79 -11.49 -9.71
N GLY A 186 5.00 -11.34 -10.25
CA GLY A 186 6.08 -12.33 -10.21
C GLY A 186 6.72 -12.50 -8.84
N VAL A 187 6.54 -11.52 -7.95
CA VAL A 187 7.04 -11.54 -6.56
C VAL A 187 5.91 -11.50 -5.52
N SER A 188 4.65 -11.56 -5.97
CA SER A 188 3.50 -11.55 -5.08
C SER A 188 3.08 -12.97 -4.69
N GLY A 189 3.02 -13.23 -3.38
CA GLY A 189 2.53 -14.50 -2.85
C GLY A 189 1.01 -14.65 -2.97
N LEU A 190 0.57 -15.84 -3.36
CA LEU A 190 -0.82 -16.28 -3.22
C LEU A 190 -1.08 -16.64 -1.73
N PRO A 191 -2.18 -16.17 -1.12
CA PRO A 191 -2.54 -16.54 0.26
C PRO A 191 -2.58 -18.05 0.48
N ALA A 192 -2.17 -18.53 1.66
CA ALA A 192 -1.89 -19.96 1.85
C ALA A 192 -3.15 -20.84 1.77
N HIS A 193 -4.32 -20.31 2.13
CA HIS A 193 -5.60 -21.01 2.00
C HIS A 193 -6.08 -21.19 0.56
N CYS A 194 -5.48 -20.50 -0.43
CA CYS A 194 -5.89 -20.63 -1.82
C CYS A 194 -5.40 -21.95 -2.44
N VAL A 195 -6.20 -22.50 -3.36
CA VAL A 195 -5.82 -23.69 -4.13
C VAL A 195 -4.83 -23.29 -5.23
N ALA A 196 -3.54 -23.43 -4.95
CA ALA A 196 -2.45 -23.04 -5.86
C ALA A 196 -2.61 -23.62 -7.28
N ASP A 197 -3.03 -24.88 -7.40
CA ASP A 197 -3.23 -25.54 -8.69
C ASP A 197 -4.27 -24.83 -9.58
N ASP A 198 -5.35 -24.29 -8.99
CA ASP A 198 -6.36 -23.54 -9.73
C ASP A 198 -5.80 -22.22 -10.26
N PHE A 199 -5.04 -21.52 -9.40
CA PHE A 199 -4.34 -20.30 -9.79
C PHE A 199 -3.38 -20.54 -10.96
N TYR A 200 -2.50 -21.54 -10.86
CA TYR A 200 -1.54 -21.83 -11.92
C TYR A 200 -2.20 -22.36 -13.20
N ARG A 201 -3.31 -23.13 -13.10
CA ARG A 201 -4.10 -23.53 -14.27
C ARG A 201 -4.69 -22.31 -14.99
N LYS A 202 -5.30 -21.37 -14.25
CA LYS A 202 -5.84 -20.13 -14.82
C LYS A 202 -4.74 -19.27 -15.44
N LEU A 203 -3.58 -19.17 -14.78
CA LEU A 203 -2.43 -18.42 -15.27
C LEU A 203 -1.96 -19.01 -16.61
N LYS A 204 -1.68 -20.33 -16.63
CA LYS A 204 -1.24 -21.06 -17.83
C LYS A 204 -2.23 -20.95 -19.00
N ALA A 205 -3.53 -20.92 -18.73
CA ALA A 205 -4.55 -20.79 -19.77
C ALA A 205 -4.58 -19.40 -20.44
N ARG A 206 -3.83 -18.43 -19.92
CA ARG A 206 -3.82 -17.03 -20.37
C ARG A 206 -2.42 -16.50 -20.73
N LEU A 207 -1.38 -17.34 -20.61
CA LEU A 207 -0.04 -17.10 -21.14
C LEU A 207 -0.02 -17.49 -22.63
#